data_AF-A0A166RU28-F1
#
_entry.id   AF-A0A166RU28-F1
#
_cell.length_a   1.000
_cell.length_b   1.000
_cell.length_c   1.000
_cell.angle_alpha   90.00
_cell.angle_beta   90.00
_cell.angle_gamma   90.00
#
_symmetry.space_group_name_H-M   'P 1'
#
loop_
_entity.id
_entity.type
_entity.pdbx_description
1 polymer ?
#
loop_
_entity_poly.entity_id
_entity_poly.type
_entity_poly.pdbx_seq_one_letter_code
_entity_poly.pdbx_strand_id
1 'polypeptide(L)'
;MGGKSSFVRALALLVLLAQVGSFVPADALEMTLCDAVHTRAGARDNLFASESTFMVEVSETARILRAATPRSLVILDELGRGTSTHDGAAIAHAVLHHVVTETRCLTLFITFLCTAVQGPLAVFICRLRCGR
;
A
#
# COMPACT_ATOMS: atom_id res chain seq x y z
N MET A 1 -10.11 -2.00 -14.51
CA MET A 1 -9.67 -3.37 -14.89
C MET A 1 -8.30 -3.30 -15.56
N GLY A 2 -7.22 -3.19 -14.78
CA GLY A 2 -5.86 -3.03 -15.32
C GLY A 2 -4.80 -3.80 -14.53
N GLY A 3 -5.19 -4.92 -13.91
CA GLY A 3 -4.28 -5.80 -13.16
C GLY A 3 -3.77 -5.28 -11.81
N LYS A 4 -3.89 -3.98 -11.49
CA LYS A 4 -3.40 -3.37 -10.24
C LYS A 4 -3.75 -4.17 -8.97
N SER A 5 -5.03 -4.43 -8.73
CA SER A 5 -5.48 -5.15 -7.53
C SER A 5 -5.04 -6.62 -7.52
N SER A 6 -4.93 -7.26 -8.71
CA SER A 6 -4.38 -8.62 -8.82
C SER A 6 -2.89 -8.64 -8.49
N PHE A 7 -2.13 -7.64 -8.96
CA PHE A 7 -0.71 -7.48 -8.66
C PHE A 7 -0.45 -7.25 -7.17
N VAL A 8 -1.24 -6.37 -6.54
CA VAL A 8 -1.18 -6.13 -5.08
C VAL A 8 -1.33 -7.42 -4.29
N ARG A 9 -2.36 -8.20 -4.61
CA ARG A 9 -2.64 -9.47 -3.93
C ARG A 9 -1.53 -10.49 -4.18
N ALA A 10 -1.04 -10.59 -5.41
CA ALA A 10 0.07 -11.47 -5.75
C ALA A 10 1.33 -11.11 -4.95
N LEU A 11 1.69 -9.81 -4.88
CA LEU A 11 2.83 -9.34 -4.11
C LEU A 11 2.72 -9.71 -2.62
N ALA A 12 1.56 -9.44 -2.00
CA ALA A 12 1.34 -9.78 -0.60
C ALA A 12 1.43 -11.30 -0.35
N LEU A 13 0.88 -12.12 -1.26
CA LEU A 13 0.96 -13.57 -1.16
C LEU A 13 2.40 -14.10 -1.31
N LEU A 14 3.20 -13.52 -2.21
CA LEU A 14 4.60 -13.90 -2.39
C LEU A 14 5.41 -13.68 -1.11
N VAL A 15 5.20 -12.54 -0.44
CA VAL A 15 5.83 -12.23 0.86
C VAL A 15 5.44 -13.23 1.94
N LEU A 16 4.15 -13.58 2.03
CA LEU A 16 3.66 -14.55 3.01
C LEU A 16 4.20 -15.96 2.75
N LEU A 17 4.16 -16.43 1.50
CA LEU A 17 4.68 -17.75 1.13
C LEU A 17 6.17 -17.87 1.44
N ALA A 18 6.97 -16.85 1.09
CA ALA A 18 8.39 -16.81 1.39
C ALA A 18 8.67 -16.90 2.89
N GLN A 19 7.92 -16.16 3.71
CA GLN A 19 8.13 -16.14 5.17
C GLN A 19 7.62 -17.38 5.91
N VAL A 20 6.67 -18.12 5.33
CA VAL A 20 6.25 -19.44 5.85
C VAL A 20 7.23 -20.56 5.45
N GLY A 21 8.22 -20.26 4.60
CA GLY A 21 9.18 -21.24 4.08
C GLY A 21 8.64 -22.07 2.91
N SER A 22 7.57 -21.61 2.26
CA SER A 22 7.04 -22.23 1.05
C SER A 22 7.85 -21.78 -0.17
N PHE A 23 7.85 -22.62 -1.21
CA PHE A 23 8.21 -22.16 -2.55
C PHE A 23 7.23 -21.06 -2.99
N VAL A 24 7.77 -20.10 -3.75
CA VAL A 24 7.01 -18.97 -4.30
C VAL A 24 6.86 -19.13 -5.81
N PRO A 25 5.73 -18.75 -6.41
CA PRO A 25 5.54 -18.75 -7.86
C PRO A 25 6.24 -17.55 -8.51
N ALA A 26 7.57 -17.58 -8.52
CA ALA A 26 8.43 -16.60 -9.19
C ALA A 26 9.76 -17.26 -9.59
N ASP A 27 10.38 -16.80 -10.68
CA ASP A 27 11.70 -17.28 -11.11
C ASP A 27 12.78 -17.00 -10.06
N ALA A 28 12.72 -15.82 -9.43
CA ALA A 28 13.56 -15.47 -8.29
C ALA A 28 12.87 -14.43 -7.39
N LEU A 29 13.01 -14.62 -6.08
CA LEU A 29 12.57 -13.68 -5.06
C LEU A 29 13.70 -13.43 -4.07
N GLU A 30 14.10 -12.16 -3.95
CA GLU A 30 15.00 -11.68 -2.90
C GLU A 30 14.26 -10.64 -2.06
N MET A 31 14.13 -10.91 -0.77
CA MET A 31 13.43 -10.01 0.16
C MET A 31 14.07 -10.03 1.54
N THR A 32 13.93 -8.92 2.25
CA THR A 32 14.17 -8.86 3.70
C THR A 32 12.91 -9.28 4.43
N LEU A 33 13.06 -9.89 5.61
CA LEU A 33 11.92 -10.26 6.45
C LEU A 33 11.06 -9.04 6.78
N CYS A 34 9.78 -9.12 6.44
CA CYS A 34 8.75 -8.18 6.84
C CYS A 34 8.14 -8.62 8.17
N ASP A 35 7.95 -7.67 9.07
CA ASP A 35 7.26 -7.89 10.34
C ASP A 35 5.74 -7.88 10.18
N ALA A 36 5.22 -7.07 9.26
CA ALA A 36 3.82 -6.99 8.93
C ALA A 36 3.58 -6.60 7.46
N VAL A 37 2.46 -7.07 6.90
CA VAL A 37 1.93 -6.61 5.60
C VAL A 37 0.64 -5.84 5.88
N HIS A 38 0.70 -4.52 5.72
CA HIS A 38 -0.45 -3.63 5.88
C HIS A 38 -1.05 -3.34 4.51
N THR A 39 -2.37 -3.49 4.38
CA THR A 39 -3.06 -3.21 3.12
C THR A 39 -4.27 -2.33 3.37
N ARG A 40 -4.39 -1.28 2.58
CA ARG A 40 -5.66 -0.61 2.32
C ARG A 40 -6.03 -0.91 0.89
N ALA A 41 -7.07 -1.74 0.69
CA ALA A 41 -7.66 -1.97 -0.62
C ALA A 41 -9.00 -1.22 -0.70
N GLY A 42 -9.28 -0.59 -1.85
CA GLY A 42 -10.50 0.18 -2.06
C GLY A 42 -11.80 -0.60 -1.82
N ALA A 43 -12.75 0.07 -1.17
CA ALA A 43 -14.16 -0.26 -0.94
C ALA A 43 -14.49 -1.65 -0.37
N ARG A 44 -14.45 -1.77 0.97
CA ARG A 44 -15.49 -2.51 1.68
C ARG A 44 -16.59 -1.52 2.01
N ASP A 45 -17.68 -1.55 1.25
CA ASP A 45 -18.91 -0.86 1.63
C ASP A 45 -19.42 -1.48 2.93
N ASN A 46 -19.22 -0.77 4.03
CA ASN A 46 -19.86 -1.12 5.28
C ASN A 46 -21.25 -0.46 5.31
N LEU A 47 -22.16 -0.97 4.47
CA LEU A 47 -23.55 -0.48 4.33
C LEU A 47 -24.31 -0.39 5.68
N PHE A 48 -23.82 -1.07 6.72
CA PHE A 48 -24.43 -1.18 8.03
C PHE A 48 -23.83 -0.28 9.11
N ALA A 49 -22.72 0.42 8.83
CA ALA A 49 -22.15 1.39 9.76
C ALA A 49 -22.53 2.78 9.27
N SER A 50 -23.20 3.59 10.09
CA SER A 50 -23.62 4.97 9.77
C SER A 50 -22.43 5.96 9.66
N GLU A 51 -21.30 5.50 9.14
CA GLU A 51 -20.04 6.19 9.03
C GLU A 51 -19.76 6.55 7.56
N SER A 52 -19.23 7.75 7.32
CA SER A 52 -18.78 8.12 5.97
C SER A 52 -17.69 7.16 5.50
N THR A 53 -17.79 6.66 4.27
CA THR A 53 -16.76 5.82 3.62
C THR A 53 -15.38 6.48 3.68
N PHE A 54 -15.33 7.81 3.59
CA PHE A 54 -14.09 8.57 3.72
C PHE A 54 -13.52 8.57 5.14
N MET A 55 -14.38 8.66 6.16
CA MET A 55 -13.93 8.59 7.56
C MET A 55 -13.34 7.22 7.88
N VAL A 56 -13.96 6.13 7.40
CA VAL A 56 -13.44 4.76 7.54
C VAL A 56 -12.08 4.64 6.85
N GLU A 57 -11.96 5.14 5.62
CA GLU A 57 -10.73 5.13 4.83
C GLU A 57 -9.57 5.84 5.54
N VAL A 58 -9.80 7.06 6.04
CA VAL A 58 -8.78 7.83 6.75
C VAL A 58 -8.43 7.17 8.09
N SER A 59 -9.41 6.60 8.79
CA SER A 59 -9.19 5.92 10.07
C SER A 59 -8.38 4.62 9.91
N GLU A 60 -8.64 3.84 8.87
CA GLU A 60 -7.83 2.67 8.52
C GLU A 60 -6.40 3.07 8.15
N THR A 61 -6.24 4.11 7.35
CA THR A 61 -4.93 4.66 6.99
C THR A 61 -4.16 5.09 8.23
N ALA A 62 -4.80 5.81 9.15
CA ALA A 62 -4.19 6.23 10.40
C ALA A 62 -3.78 5.04 11.30
N ARG A 63 -4.54 3.93 11.29
CA ARG A 63 -4.15 2.69 11.98
C ARG A 63 -2.91 2.06 11.34
N ILE A 64 -2.86 2.01 10.01
CA ILE A 64 -1.69 1.49 9.27
C ILE A 64 -0.45 2.32 9.61
N LEU A 65 -0.53 3.65 9.55
CA LEU A 65 0.61 4.52 9.84
C LEU A 65 1.14 4.39 11.26
N ARG A 66 0.25 4.18 12.25
CA ARG A 66 0.67 3.96 13.65
C ARG A 66 1.29 2.59 13.91
N ALA A 67 0.91 1.59 13.13
CA ALA A 67 1.39 0.21 13.31
C ALA A 67 2.63 -0.11 12.47
N ALA A 68 2.80 0.57 11.34
CA ALA A 68 3.88 0.30 10.41
C ALA A 68 5.25 0.62 11.01
N THR A 69 6.20 -0.26 10.77
CA THR A 69 7.62 -0.09 11.13
C THR A 69 8.46 0.00 9.85
N PRO A 70 9.75 0.37 9.93
CA PRO A 70 10.65 0.37 8.77
C PRO A 70 10.79 -0.99 8.07
N ARG A 71 10.42 -2.10 8.71
CA ARG A 71 10.44 -3.45 8.13
C ARG A 71 9.11 -3.88 7.52
N SER A 72 8.06 -3.09 7.68
CA SER A 72 6.74 -3.45 7.19
C SER A 72 6.60 -3.24 5.68
N LEU A 73 5.74 -4.03 5.06
CA LEU A 73 5.24 -3.77 3.71
C LEU A 73 3.89 -3.04 3.83
N VAL A 74 3.83 -1.81 3.32
CA VAL A 74 2.61 -0.99 3.30
C VAL A 74 2.08 -0.91 1.87
N ILE A 75 0.82 -1.29 1.67
CA ILE A 75 0.13 -1.19 0.39
C ILE A 75 -1.07 -0.27 0.54
N LEU A 76 -1.07 0.85 -0.20
CA LEU A 76 -2.14 1.84 -0.18
C LEU A 76 -2.74 1.95 -1.58
N ASP A 77 -3.97 1.48 -1.74
CA ASP A 77 -4.70 1.51 -3.01
C ASP A 77 -5.78 2.60 -2.97
N GLU A 78 -5.72 3.54 -3.91
CA GLU A 78 -6.73 4.57 -4.18
C GLU A 78 -7.10 5.45 -2.97
N LEU A 79 -6.09 5.87 -2.19
CA LEU A 79 -6.27 6.80 -1.07
C LEU A 79 -6.71 8.19 -1.57
N GLY A 80 -7.68 8.79 -0.88
CA GLY A 80 -8.24 10.10 -1.18
C GLY A 80 -9.41 10.08 -2.16
N ARG A 81 -9.97 8.91 -2.50
CA ARG A 81 -11.08 8.78 -3.47
C ARG A 81 -12.40 9.35 -2.95
N GLY A 82 -12.64 9.28 -1.65
CA GLY A 82 -13.92 9.67 -1.02
C GLY A 82 -14.13 11.16 -0.75
N THR A 83 -13.27 12.05 -1.27
CA THR A 83 -13.31 13.50 -1.00
C THR A 83 -13.02 14.33 -2.27
N SER A 84 -12.96 15.65 -2.16
CA SER A 84 -12.61 16.56 -3.26
C SER A 84 -11.23 16.20 -3.85
N THR A 85 -11.04 16.39 -5.15
CA THR A 85 -9.78 16.02 -5.83
C THR A 85 -8.55 16.69 -5.22
N HIS A 86 -8.68 17.95 -4.79
CA HIS A 86 -7.58 18.68 -4.15
C HIS A 86 -7.29 18.14 -2.75
N ASP A 87 -8.32 17.94 -1.93
CA ASP A 87 -8.13 17.41 -0.57
C ASP A 87 -7.62 15.97 -0.59
N GLY A 88 -8.14 15.16 -1.51
CA GLY A 88 -7.70 13.78 -1.72
C GLY A 88 -6.25 13.70 -2.15
N ALA A 89 -5.81 14.58 -3.08
CA ALA A 89 -4.42 14.65 -3.49
C ALA A 89 -3.50 15.12 -2.35
N ALA A 90 -3.92 16.12 -1.58
CA ALA A 90 -3.16 16.63 -0.45
C ALA A 90 -2.96 15.55 0.63
N ILE A 91 -4.03 14.81 0.96
CA ILE A 91 -3.97 13.70 1.93
C ILE A 91 -3.08 12.56 1.40
N ALA A 92 -3.28 12.15 0.14
CA ALA A 92 -2.47 11.12 -0.49
C ALA A 92 -0.98 11.49 -0.47
N HIS A 93 -0.65 12.74 -0.81
CA HIS A 93 0.70 13.26 -0.78
C HIS A 93 1.28 13.28 0.64
N ALA A 94 0.55 13.79 1.62
CA ALA A 94 1.00 13.87 3.01
C ALA A 94 1.26 12.48 3.60
N VAL A 95 0.38 11.51 3.34
CA VAL A 95 0.55 10.12 3.77
C VAL A 95 1.77 9.49 3.10
N LEU A 96 1.91 9.65 1.79
CA LEU A 96 3.05 9.10 1.06
C LEU A 96 4.37 9.71 1.55
N HIS A 97 4.41 11.03 1.77
CA HIS A 97 5.56 11.72 2.32
C HIS A 97 5.92 11.17 3.71
N HIS A 98 4.94 11.06 4.62
CA HIS A 98 5.17 10.52 5.96
C HIS A 98 5.76 9.11 5.93
N VAL A 99 5.20 8.23 5.09
CA VAL A 99 5.68 6.84 5.00
C VAL A 99 7.11 6.78 4.45
N VAL A 100 7.46 7.65 3.49
CA VAL A 100 8.80 7.67 2.89
C VAL A 100 9.84 8.33 3.81
N THR A 101 9.50 9.40 4.51
CA THR A 101 10.47 10.18 5.32
C THR A 101 10.57 9.71 6.76
N GLU A 102 9.43 9.42 7.40
CA GLU A 102 9.35 9.06 8.82
C GLU A 102 9.38 7.53 8.99
N THR A 103 8.41 6.80 8.42
CA THR A 103 8.30 5.36 8.62
C THR A 103 9.41 4.58 7.90
N ARG A 104 9.81 5.05 6.70
CA ARG A 104 10.85 4.48 5.84
C ARG A 104 10.64 2.99 5.53
N CYS A 105 9.38 2.60 5.35
CA CYS A 105 9.01 1.22 5.08
C CYS A 105 8.78 0.97 3.59
N LEU A 106 8.81 -0.29 3.19
CA LEU A 106 8.56 -0.69 1.82
C LEU A 106 7.11 -0.37 1.47
N THR A 107 6.89 0.49 0.48
CA THR A 107 5.55 1.02 0.19
C THR A 107 5.16 0.87 -1.27
N LEU A 108 3.99 0.25 -1.50
CA LEU A 108 3.31 0.23 -2.79
C LEU A 108 2.12 1.20 -2.74
N PHE A 109 2.25 2.34 -3.40
CA PHE A 109 1.21 3.37 -3.44
C PHE A 109 0.56 3.42 -4.82
N ILE A 110 -0.74 3.14 -4.88
CA ILE A 110 -1.50 3.08 -6.13
C ILE A 110 -2.52 4.21 -6.11
N THR A 111 -2.42 5.14 -7.05
CA THR A 111 -3.31 6.30 -7.11
C THR A 111 -3.60 6.71 -8.55
N PHE A 112 -4.74 7.38 -8.74
CA PHE A 112 -5.09 8.08 -9.97
C PHE A 112 -4.78 9.58 -9.90
N LEU A 113 -4.39 10.07 -8.72
CA LEU A 113 -4.10 11.47 -8.46
C LEU A 113 -2.64 11.75 -8.86
N CYS A 114 -2.45 12.23 -10.09
CA CYS A 114 -1.13 12.55 -10.63
C CYS A 114 -0.38 13.58 -9.76
N THR A 115 -1.11 14.49 -9.12
CA THR A 115 -0.58 15.52 -8.22
C THR A 115 -0.06 14.99 -6.89
N ALA A 116 -0.43 13.78 -6.47
CA ALA A 116 0.06 13.20 -5.22
C ALA A 116 1.55 12.82 -5.27
N VAL A 117 2.11 12.68 -6.48
CA VAL A 117 3.49 12.22 -6.74
C VAL A 117 4.33 13.41 -7.21
N GLN A 118 4.62 14.36 -6.32
CA GLN A 118 5.53 15.48 -6.58
C GLN A 118 6.76 15.36 -5.67
N GLY A 119 7.86 14.79 -6.19
CA GLY A 119 9.13 14.65 -5.48
C GLY A 119 9.92 13.39 -5.88
N PRO A 120 11.22 13.28 -5.50
CA PRO A 120 12.01 12.08 -5.69
C PRO A 120 11.52 10.99 -4.74
N LEU A 121 10.47 10.28 -5.14
CA LEU A 121 9.92 9.18 -4.34
C LEU A 121 10.87 8.00 -4.40
N ALA A 122 11.54 7.75 -3.27
CA ALA A 122 12.35 6.57 -3.05
C ALA A 122 11.44 5.34 -3.04
N VAL A 123 11.31 4.70 -4.20
CA VAL A 123 10.77 3.36 -4.32
C VAL A 123 11.81 2.41 -3.73
N PHE A 124 11.58 1.90 -2.52
CA PHE A 124 12.31 0.72 -2.07
C PHE A 124 11.86 -0.45 -2.96
N ILE A 125 12.80 -1.03 -3.71
CA ILE A 125 12.49 -2.07 -4.69
C ILE A 125 12.60 -3.42 -3.99
N CYS A 126 11.47 -4.08 -3.75
CA CYS A 126 11.47 -5.55 -3.70
C CYS A 126 11.85 -6.03 -5.10
N ARG A 127 13.05 -6.61 -5.27
CA ARG A 127 13.48 -7.16 -6.56
C ARG A 127 12.79 -8.50 -6.78
N LEU A 128 11.60 -8.42 -7.36
CA LEU A 128 10.93 -9.56 -7.97
C LEU A 128 11.40 -9.68 -9.41
N ARG A 129 12.11 -10.77 -9.74
CA ARG A 129 12.26 -11.22 -11.12
C ARG A 129 11.21 -12.29 -11.38
N CYS A 130 10.13 -11.90 -12.02
CA CYS A 130 9.24 -12.86 -12.66
C CYS A 130 9.77 -13.05 -14.09
N GLY A 131 10.13 -14.28 -14.48
CA GLY A 131 10.38 -14.59 -15.88
C GLY A 131 9.17 -15.25 -16.51
N ARG A 132 9.37 -15.62 -17.78
CA ARG A 132 8.37 -15.62 -18.85
C ARG A 132 7.21 -16.59 -18.69
#